data_AF-A0A3Q9FM95-F1
#
_entry.id   AF-A0A3Q9FM95-F1
#
_cell.length_a   1.000
_cell.length_b   1.000
_cell.length_c   1.000
_cell.angle_alpha   90.00
_cell.angle_beta   90.00
_cell.angle_gamma   90.00
#
_symmetry.space_group_name_H-M   'P 1'
#
loop_
_entity.id
_entity.type
_entity.pdbx_description
1 polymer ?
#
loop_
_entity_poly.entity_id
_entity_poly.type
_entity_poly.pdbx_seq_one_letter_code
_entity_poly.pdbx_strand_id
1 'polypeptide(L)'
;MKHQLKILVTLLFLFTSYLVIGQNAEEPYPLLNSFVDQGGKFEDKIQLFIVEFGHTSEVKVHVTYHKNSGELILSFKDKSGSFHEEVLKGFYPITNQETPSVVTFYKKGEKTQSVSITEYAGGLSVLWNGADYHMSS
;
A
#
# COMPACT_ATOMS: atom_id res chain seq x y z
N MET A 1 26.24 -56.14 15.65
CA MET A 1 25.93 -54.76 16.09
C MET A 1 26.14 -53.67 15.02
N LYS A 2 26.83 -53.91 13.89
CA LYS A 2 27.07 -52.86 12.86
C LYS A 2 25.90 -52.60 11.88
N HIS A 3 24.95 -53.51 11.75
CA HIS A 3 23.80 -53.36 10.83
C HIS A 3 22.65 -52.51 11.38
N GLN A 4 22.42 -52.54 12.69
CA GLN A 4 21.33 -51.77 13.34
C GLN A 4 21.61 -50.26 13.36
N LEU A 5 22.89 -49.86 13.38
CA LEU A 5 23.31 -48.45 13.37
C LEU A 5 23.05 -47.78 12.00
N LYS A 6 23.14 -48.53 10.90
CA LYS A 6 22.90 -47.99 9.55
C LYS A 6 21.42 -47.67 9.31
N ILE A 7 20.52 -48.51 9.81
CA ILE A 7 19.07 -48.33 9.64
C ILE A 7 18.58 -47.09 10.41
N LEU A 8 19.16 -46.84 11.60
CA LEU A 8 18.79 -45.69 12.42
C LEU A 8 19.21 -44.36 11.78
N VAL A 9 20.37 -44.29 11.12
CA VAL A 9 20.85 -43.08 10.44
C VAL A 9 20.03 -42.79 9.17
N THR A 10 19.61 -43.81 8.43
CA THR A 10 18.76 -43.61 7.24
C THR A 10 17.36 -43.11 7.61
N LEU A 11 16.79 -43.61 8.72
CA LEU A 11 15.50 -43.13 9.23
C LEU A 11 15.57 -41.68 9.77
N LEU A 12 16.70 -41.29 10.37
CA LEU A 12 16.91 -39.91 10.84
C LEU A 12 17.00 -38.91 9.68
N PHE A 13 17.66 -39.28 8.57
CA PHE A 13 17.77 -38.45 7.37
C PHE A 13 16.43 -38.28 6.64
N LEU A 14 15.58 -39.31 6.67
CA LEU A 14 14.22 -39.24 6.12
C LEU A 14 13.29 -38.36 6.96
N PHE A 15 13.55 -38.18 8.25
CA PHE A 15 12.71 -37.33 9.11
C PHE A 15 13.10 -35.84 9.06
N THR A 16 14.38 -35.51 8.83
CA THR A 16 14.81 -34.11 8.68
C THR A 16 14.42 -33.48 7.35
N SER A 17 14.16 -34.28 6.30
CA SER A 17 13.74 -33.75 4.99
C SER A 17 12.29 -33.27 4.95
N TYR A 18 11.46 -33.56 5.96
CA TYR A 18 10.08 -33.06 6.02
C TYR A 18 9.93 -31.74 6.80
N LEU A 19 11.01 -31.21 7.39
CA LEU A 19 10.97 -29.97 8.17
C LEU A 19 11.40 -28.71 7.41
N VAL A 20 11.46 -28.78 6.07
CA VAL A 20 11.58 -27.59 5.20
C VAL A 20 10.45 -27.61 4.18
N ILE A 21 9.23 -27.65 4.68
CA ILE A 21 8.09 -27.09 3.96
C ILE A 21 7.59 -25.94 4.84
N GLY A 22 8.44 -24.93 4.98
CA GLY A 22 7.94 -23.58 5.19
C GLY A 22 7.15 -23.25 3.93
N GLN A 23 5.85 -23.49 3.99
CA GLN A 23 4.91 -22.88 3.07
C GLN A 23 5.11 -21.38 3.25
N ASN A 24 5.98 -20.76 2.45
CA ASN A 24 5.89 -19.34 2.17
C ASN A 24 4.56 -19.21 1.40
N ALA A 25 3.46 -19.15 2.13
CA ALA A 25 2.26 -18.55 1.59
C ALA A 25 2.72 -17.16 1.16
N GLU A 26 2.81 -16.91 -0.15
CA GLU A 26 3.00 -15.56 -0.65
C GLU A 26 1.95 -14.71 0.05
N GLU A 27 2.40 -13.75 0.85
CA GLU A 27 1.45 -12.84 1.49
C GLU A 27 0.63 -12.20 0.38
N PRO A 28 -0.71 -12.25 0.46
CA PRO A 28 -1.53 -11.58 -0.51
C PRO A 28 -1.24 -10.07 -0.44
N TYR A 29 -0.98 -9.48 -1.61
CA TYR A 29 -0.72 -8.05 -1.80
C TYR A 29 0.59 -7.55 -1.12
N PRO A 30 1.76 -8.08 -1.53
CA PRO A 30 3.03 -7.76 -0.90
C PRO A 30 3.45 -6.29 -1.02
N LEU A 31 3.05 -5.58 -2.09
CA LEU A 31 3.36 -4.16 -2.26
C LEU A 31 2.52 -3.31 -1.32
N LEU A 32 1.23 -3.64 -1.17
CA LEU A 32 0.33 -2.95 -0.27
C LEU A 32 0.73 -3.15 1.19
N ASN A 33 1.04 -4.39 1.57
CA ASN A 33 1.50 -4.70 2.93
C ASN A 33 2.80 -3.97 3.24
N SER A 34 3.79 -4.03 2.33
CA SER A 34 5.05 -3.30 2.47
C SER A 34 4.81 -1.78 2.62
N PHE A 35 3.96 -1.20 1.77
CA PHE A 35 3.64 0.22 1.84
C PHE A 35 3.01 0.61 3.18
N VAL A 36 2.09 -0.20 3.73
CA VAL A 36 1.39 0.09 5.00
C VAL A 36 2.27 -0.13 6.23
N ASP A 37 3.11 -1.17 6.20
CA ASP A 37 3.90 -1.57 7.36
C ASP A 37 5.21 -0.79 7.47
N GLN A 38 5.81 -0.46 6.33
CA GLN A 38 7.14 0.16 6.26
C GLN A 38 7.08 1.62 5.79
N GLY A 39 5.95 2.04 5.22
CA GLY A 39 5.87 3.27 4.44
C GLY A 39 6.38 3.03 3.01
N GLY A 40 6.41 4.10 2.21
CA GLY A 40 6.90 3.98 0.85
C GLY A 40 6.48 5.12 -0.05
N LYS A 41 6.75 4.95 -1.34
CA LYS A 41 6.33 5.88 -2.38
C LYS A 41 5.96 5.16 -3.66
N PHE A 42 4.97 5.67 -4.38
CA PHE A 42 4.61 5.22 -5.72
C PHE A 42 4.01 6.37 -6.53
N GLU A 43 3.84 6.13 -7.83
CA GLU A 43 3.17 7.05 -8.74
C GLU A 43 1.94 6.37 -9.34
N ASP A 44 0.88 7.13 -9.53
CA ASP A 44 -0.31 6.68 -10.26
C ASP A 44 -0.88 7.81 -11.13
N LYS A 45 -1.56 7.44 -12.20
CA LYS A 45 -2.31 8.38 -13.04
C LYS A 45 -3.78 8.31 -12.70
N ILE A 46 -4.32 9.40 -12.20
CA ILE A 46 -5.71 9.47 -11.74
C ILE A 46 -6.43 10.66 -12.36
N GLN A 47 -7.76 10.57 -12.40
CA GLN A 47 -8.63 11.68 -12.74
C GLN A 47 -8.96 12.44 -11.45
N LEU A 48 -8.48 13.69 -11.33
CA LEU A 48 -8.80 14.56 -10.21
C LEU A 48 -9.79 15.64 -10.64
N PHE A 49 -10.84 15.82 -9.84
CA PHE A 49 -11.71 16.98 -9.96
C PHE A 49 -11.04 18.17 -9.25
N ILE A 50 -10.80 19.25 -9.99
CA ILE A 50 -10.18 20.47 -9.48
C ILE A 50 -11.26 21.54 -9.37
N VAL A 51 -11.54 21.98 -8.15
CA VAL A 51 -12.72 22.78 -7.84
C VAL A 51 -12.60 24.18 -8.44
N GLU A 52 -11.43 24.81 -8.39
CA GLU A 52 -11.18 26.17 -8.94
C GLU A 52 -11.59 26.30 -10.41
N PHE A 53 -11.46 25.21 -11.15
CA PHE A 53 -11.71 25.21 -12.60
C PHE A 53 -12.97 24.44 -12.98
N GLY A 54 -13.68 23.85 -12.02
CA GLY A 54 -14.90 23.08 -12.23
C GLY A 54 -14.76 21.95 -13.25
N HIS A 55 -13.57 21.34 -13.40
CA HIS A 55 -13.35 20.26 -14.35
C HIS A 55 -12.41 19.19 -13.81
N THR A 56 -12.53 18.00 -14.40
CA THR A 56 -11.67 16.86 -14.12
C THR A 56 -10.44 16.88 -15.03
N SER A 57 -9.26 16.68 -14.47
CA SER A 57 -8.01 16.55 -15.20
C SER A 57 -7.30 15.25 -14.83
N GLU A 58 -6.71 14.60 -15.85
CA GLU A 58 -5.74 13.54 -15.60
C GLU A 58 -4.46 14.15 -15.05
N VAL A 59 -4.01 13.63 -13.90
CA VAL A 59 -2.76 14.01 -13.28
C VAL A 59 -1.95 12.78 -12.91
N LYS A 60 -0.63 12.94 -12.88
CA LYS A 60 0.27 11.96 -12.28
C LYS A 60 0.49 12.34 -10.82
N VAL A 61 -0.08 11.57 -9.91
CA VAL A 61 0.07 11.77 -8.46
C VAL A 61 1.24 10.93 -7.95
N HIS A 62 2.10 11.55 -7.16
CA HIS A 62 3.11 10.90 -6.37
C HIS A 62 2.57 10.76 -4.94
N VAL A 63 2.48 9.52 -4.47
CA VAL A 63 2.02 9.19 -3.12
C VAL A 63 3.23 8.82 -2.27
N THR A 64 3.36 9.41 -1.09
CA THR A 64 4.39 9.04 -0.11
C THR A 64 3.75 8.82 1.25
N TYR A 65 4.07 7.70 1.90
CA TYR A 65 3.65 7.44 3.27
C TYR A 65 4.86 7.28 4.18
N HIS A 66 4.93 8.14 5.19
CA HIS A 66 5.95 8.10 6.23
C HIS A 66 5.39 7.37 7.45
N LYS A 67 5.67 6.05 7.55
CA LYS A 67 5.15 5.21 8.64
C LYS A 67 5.43 5.77 10.05
N ASN A 68 6.62 6.32 10.26
CA ASN A 68 7.03 6.82 11.58
C ASN A 68 6.28 8.09 12.02
N SER A 69 5.96 8.99 11.09
CA SER A 69 5.20 10.21 11.38
C SER A 69 3.68 10.04 11.19
N GLY A 70 3.26 9.00 10.46
CA GLY A 70 1.87 8.80 10.07
C GLY A 70 1.40 9.79 9.00
N GLU A 71 2.33 10.44 8.29
CA GLU A 71 2.01 11.41 7.25
C GLU A 71 1.85 10.71 5.90
N LEU A 72 0.68 10.89 5.28
CA LEU A 72 0.43 10.51 3.90
C LEU A 72 0.42 11.78 3.04
N ILE A 73 1.28 11.81 2.03
CA ILE A 73 1.51 12.96 1.17
C ILE A 73 1.09 12.61 -0.24
N LEU A 74 0.25 13.45 -0.83
CA LEU A 74 -0.20 13.37 -2.22
C LEU A 74 0.30 14.61 -2.94
N SER A 75 1.06 14.42 -4.01
CA SER A 75 1.58 15.56 -4.78
C SER A 75 1.50 15.34 -6.27
N PHE A 76 1.31 16.40 -7.03
CA PHE A 76 1.28 16.35 -8.50
C PHE A 76 1.73 17.68 -9.11
N LYS A 77 2.03 17.67 -10.41
CA LYS A 77 2.15 18.88 -11.21
C LYS A 77 0.96 18.98 -12.14
N ASP A 78 0.35 20.16 -12.18
CA ASP A 78 -0.73 20.42 -13.14
C ASP A 78 -0.18 20.71 -14.55
N LYS A 79 -1.08 20.97 -15.51
CA LYS A 79 -0.72 21.28 -16.90
C LYS A 79 0.04 22.60 -17.07
N SER A 80 -0.08 23.53 -16.12
CA SER A 80 0.70 24.77 -16.09
C SER A 80 2.12 24.57 -15.55
N GLY A 81 2.40 23.40 -14.96
CA GLY A 81 3.66 23.07 -14.31
C GLY A 81 3.72 23.45 -12.83
N SER A 82 2.64 24.00 -12.27
CA SER A 82 2.55 24.33 -10.85
C SER A 82 2.53 23.05 -10.01
N PHE A 83 3.24 23.08 -8.89
CA PHE A 83 3.34 21.95 -7.97
C PHE A 83 2.29 22.06 -6.88
N HIS A 84 1.66 20.93 -6.60
CA HIS A 84 0.53 20.77 -5.69
C HIS A 84 0.87 19.68 -4.69
N GLU A 85 0.62 19.93 -3.41
CA GLU A 85 0.91 18.99 -2.32
C GLU A 85 -0.18 19.05 -1.26
N GLU A 86 -0.72 17.88 -0.90
CA GLU A 86 -1.59 17.70 0.25
C GLU A 86 -0.90 16.77 1.26
N VAL A 87 -0.69 17.28 2.49
CA VAL A 87 -0.09 16.54 3.60
C VAL A 87 -1.17 16.13 4.60
N LEU A 88 -1.57 14.86 4.56
CA LEU A 88 -2.59 14.27 5.41
C LEU A 88 -1.97 13.78 6.73
N LYS A 89 -2.06 14.59 7.78
CA LYS A 89 -1.58 14.24 9.12
C LYS A 89 -2.68 13.59 9.96
N GLY A 90 -2.32 12.56 10.74
CA GLY A 90 -3.26 11.84 11.60
C GLY A 90 -4.23 10.93 10.83
N PHE A 91 -3.98 10.73 9.53
CA PHE A 91 -4.61 9.68 8.74
C PHE A 91 -3.94 8.35 9.06
N TYR A 92 -4.73 7.29 9.22
CA TYR A 92 -4.21 5.96 9.50
C TYR A 92 -4.85 4.93 8.57
N PRO A 93 -4.09 3.90 8.18
CA PRO A 93 -4.58 2.86 7.30
C PRO A 93 -5.60 1.97 8.02
N ILE A 94 -6.68 1.62 7.32
CA ILE A 94 -7.53 0.49 7.64
C ILE A 94 -7.62 -0.45 6.45
N THR A 95 -7.35 -1.72 6.74
CA THR A 95 -7.59 -2.83 5.83
C THR A 95 -9.05 -3.25 5.92
N ASN A 96 -9.71 -3.37 4.78
CA ASN A 96 -11.02 -3.99 4.70
C ASN A 96 -10.85 -5.52 4.62
N GLN A 97 -11.48 -6.27 5.52
CA GLN A 97 -11.41 -7.73 5.51
C GLN A 97 -12.12 -8.35 4.29
N GLU A 98 -13.11 -7.67 3.72
CA GLU A 98 -13.84 -8.12 2.52
C GLU A 98 -13.07 -7.83 1.23
N THR A 99 -12.23 -6.78 1.23
CA THR A 99 -11.39 -6.38 0.09
C THR A 99 -9.95 -6.18 0.54
N PRO A 100 -9.21 -7.25 0.85
CA PRO A 100 -7.84 -7.18 1.38
C PRO A 100 -6.83 -6.55 0.43
N SER A 101 -7.17 -6.46 -0.87
CA SER A 101 -6.41 -5.72 -1.88
C SER A 101 -6.49 -4.21 -1.72
N VAL A 102 -7.28 -3.69 -0.77
CA VAL A 102 -7.55 -2.27 -0.58
C VAL A 102 -7.28 -1.87 0.87
N VAL A 103 -6.54 -0.79 1.04
CA VAL A 103 -6.35 -0.10 2.32
C VAL A 103 -6.81 1.35 2.18
N THR A 104 -7.66 1.79 3.10
CA THR A 104 -8.15 3.17 3.13
C THR A 104 -7.54 3.91 4.30
N PHE A 105 -6.92 5.05 4.01
CA PHE A 105 -6.44 6.02 4.96
C PHE A 105 -7.54 7.03 5.25
N TYR A 106 -7.83 7.25 6.52
CA TYR A 106 -8.78 8.28 6.96
C TYR A 106 -8.38 8.82 8.32
N LYS A 107 -8.91 10.00 8.66
CA LYS A 107 -8.74 10.62 9.98
C LYS A 107 -9.90 10.23 10.89
N LYS A 108 -9.59 9.89 12.14
CA LYS A 108 -10.60 9.40 13.10
C LYS A 108 -11.73 10.42 13.25
N GLY A 109 -12.96 10.02 12.95
CA GLY A 109 -14.13 10.90 13.05
C GLY A 109 -14.46 11.72 11.80
N GLU A 110 -13.62 11.66 10.76
CA GLU A 110 -13.84 12.33 9.47
C GLU A 110 -13.95 11.26 8.37
N LYS A 111 -15.11 11.16 7.72
CA LYS A 111 -15.36 10.24 6.60
C LYS A 111 -15.36 10.93 5.23
N THR A 112 -15.37 12.26 5.21
CA THR A 112 -15.45 13.06 3.99
C THR A 112 -14.15 13.03 3.21
N GLN A 113 -13.01 12.90 3.90
CA GLN A 113 -11.69 12.81 3.30
C GLN A 113 -11.09 11.42 3.51
N SER A 114 -10.67 10.79 2.42
CA SER A 114 -10.05 9.47 2.46
C SER A 114 -9.14 9.24 1.27
N VAL A 115 -8.11 8.42 1.47
CA VAL A 115 -7.24 7.95 0.38
C VAL A 115 -7.25 6.44 0.38
N SER A 116 -7.73 5.82 -0.69
CA SER A 116 -7.71 4.37 -0.82
C SER A 116 -6.57 3.96 -1.73
N ILE A 117 -5.76 3.01 -1.28
CA ILE A 117 -4.66 2.44 -2.04
C ILE A 117 -4.98 0.99 -2.31
N THR A 118 -4.85 0.58 -3.57
CA THR A 118 -5.18 -0.77 -4.03
C THR A 118 -3.97 -1.40 -4.70
N GLU A 119 -3.68 -2.66 -4.39
CA GLU A 119 -2.74 -3.45 -5.18
C GLU A 119 -3.50 -4.26 -6.24
N TYR A 120 -3.13 -4.05 -7.50
CA TYR A 120 -3.69 -4.76 -8.62
C TYR A 120 -2.66 -4.86 -9.75
N ALA A 121 -2.64 -5.99 -10.47
CA ALA A 121 -1.75 -6.22 -11.61
C ALA A 121 -0.25 -5.94 -11.36
N GLY A 122 0.22 -6.19 -10.14
CA GLY A 122 1.63 -5.99 -9.76
C GLY A 122 2.02 -4.53 -9.49
N GLY A 123 1.06 -3.65 -9.25
CA GLY A 123 1.30 -2.25 -8.90
C GLY A 123 0.31 -1.70 -7.87
N LEU A 124 0.64 -0.53 -7.32
CA LEU A 124 -0.23 0.23 -6.45
C LEU A 124 -0.98 1.29 -7.26
N SER A 125 -2.26 1.47 -6.94
CA SER A 125 -3.11 2.54 -7.46
C SER A 125 -3.76 3.29 -6.31
N VAL A 126 -4.08 4.57 -6.54
CA VAL A 126 -4.66 5.47 -5.53
C VAL A 126 -6.01 6.02 -5.98
N LEU A 127 -6.96 6.06 -5.06
CA LEU A 127 -8.15 6.87 -5.15
C LEU A 127 -8.07 7.95 -4.08
N TRP A 128 -8.04 9.20 -4.52
CA TRP A 128 -7.96 10.36 -3.65
C TRP A 128 -9.32 11.03 -3.57
N ASN A 129 -9.99 10.84 -2.43
CA ASN A 129 -11.21 11.55 -2.10
C ASN A 129 -10.84 12.67 -1.11
N GLY A 130 -10.36 13.79 -1.64
CA GLY A 130 -10.12 15.01 -0.87
C GLY A 130 -11.43 15.72 -0.53
N ALA A 131 -11.44 16.53 0.52
CA ALA A 131 -12.44 17.59 0.61
C ALA A 131 -12.04 18.63 -0.43
N ASP A 132 -12.78 18.75 -1.54
CA ASP A 132 -12.69 19.83 -2.53
C ASP A 132 -11.26 20.36 -2.73
N TYR A 133 -10.45 19.71 -3.58
CA TYR A 133 -9.07 20.15 -3.77
C TYR A 133 -9.05 21.60 -4.23
N HIS A 134 -8.50 22.46 -3.37
CA HIS A 134 -8.36 23.88 -3.60
C HIS A 134 -6.92 24.24 -3.93
N MET A 135 -6.67 24.76 -5.13
CA MET A 135 -5.38 25.36 -5.49
C MET A 135 -5.18 26.66 -4.69
N SER A 136 -4.40 26.59 -3.61
CA SER A 136 -3.89 27.81 -2.98
C SER A 136 -2.65 28.28 -3.75
N SER A 137 -2.73 29.50 -4.28
CA SER A 137 -1.64 30.22 -4.96
C SER A 137 -0.62 30.78 -3.99
#